data_AF-A0A815SWK2-F1
#
_entry.id   AF-A0A815SWK2-F1
#
_cell.length_a   1.000
_cell.length_b   1.000
_cell.length_c   1.000
_cell.angle_alpha   90.00
_cell.angle_beta   90.00
_cell.angle_gamma   90.00
#
_symmetry.space_group_name_H-M   'P 1'
#
loop_
_entity.id
_entity.type
_entity.pdbx_description
1 polymer ?
#
loop_
_entity_poly.entity_id
_entity_poly.type
_entity_poly.pdbx_seq_one_letter_code
_entity_poly.pdbx_strand_id
1 'polypeptide(L)'
;MSRRAIWLMATDESDNHEILEIVRGKLIRSAGIWFDNNEPNFKKWSDFEAAFRNRYFSTTSTHKKFDTLKQRKQLPDEPITSYFDDIINLC
;
A
#
# COMPACT_ATOMS: atom_id res chain seq x y z
N MET A 1 -13.56 0.73 -14.96
CA MET A 1 -12.19 0.51 -15.43
C MET A 1 -11.64 -0.76 -14.80
N SER A 2 -11.15 -1.70 -15.61
CA SER A 2 -10.73 -3.04 -15.17
C SER A 2 -9.29 -3.03 -14.64
N ARG A 3 -9.03 -3.67 -13.49
CA ARG A 3 -7.69 -3.81 -12.87
C ARG A 3 -6.64 -4.41 -13.82
N ARG A 4 -7.09 -5.15 -14.83
CA ARG A 4 -6.24 -5.82 -15.82
C ARG A 4 -5.64 -4.85 -16.86
N ALA A 5 -6.30 -3.73 -17.12
CA ALA A 5 -5.81 -2.72 -18.08
C ALA A 5 -4.64 -1.90 -17.50
N ILE A 6 -4.69 -1.60 -16.20
CA ILE A 6 -3.64 -0.84 -15.50
C ILE A 6 -2.33 -1.63 -15.45
N TRP A 7 -2.42 -2.96 -15.30
CA TRP A 7 -1.25 -3.85 -15.24
C TRP A 7 -0.52 -4.00 -16.58
N LEU A 8 -1.25 -3.94 -17.69
CA LEU A 8 -0.68 -4.07 -19.05
C LEU A 8 0.00 -2.78 -19.53
N MET A 9 -0.40 -1.61 -19.02
CA MET A 9 0.25 -0.34 -19.36
C MET A 9 1.54 -0.10 -18.56
N ALA A 10 1.70 -0.74 -17.40
CA ALA A 10 2.90 -0.63 -16.59
C ALA A 10 4.12 -1.40 -17.14
N THR A 11 3.96 -2.19 -18.20
CA THR A 11 5.05 -3.02 -18.77
C THR A 11 5.83 -2.36 -19.90
N ASP A 12 5.41 -1.19 -20.39
CA ASP A 12 6.12 -0.41 -21.38
C ASP A 12 6.65 0.88 -20.72
N GLU A 13 7.98 1.06 -20.66
CA GLU A 13 8.60 2.22 -19.99
C GLU A 13 8.29 3.56 -20.69
N SER A 14 7.73 3.50 -21.90
CA SER A 14 7.18 4.64 -22.66
C SER A 14 5.95 5.29 -21.98
N ASP A 15 5.18 4.56 -21.17
CA ASP A 15 3.90 5.02 -20.58
C ASP A 15 4.03 5.59 -19.16
N ASN A 16 5.26 5.72 -18.65
CA ASN A 16 5.51 6.15 -17.27
C ASN A 16 4.92 7.53 -16.94
N HIS A 17 4.95 8.49 -17.88
CA HIS A 17 4.41 9.82 -17.66
C HIS A 17 2.87 9.83 -17.65
N GLU A 18 2.23 9.08 -18.54
CA GLU A 18 0.76 8.98 -18.58
C GLU A 18 0.22 8.33 -17.31
N ILE A 19 0.89 7.30 -16.81
CA ILE A 19 0.52 6.63 -15.56
C ILE A 19 0.63 7.58 -14.37
N LEU A 20 1.70 8.38 -14.28
CA LEU A 20 1.88 9.34 -13.17
C LEU A 20 0.80 10.44 -13.21
N GLU A 21 0.41 10.92 -14.38
CA GLU A 21 -0.71 11.88 -14.54
C GLU A 21 -2.05 11.29 -14.09
N ILE A 22 -2.34 10.05 -14.50
CA ILE A 22 -3.55 9.33 -14.06
C ILE A 22 -3.56 9.20 -12.53
N VAL A 23 -2.43 8.81 -11.94
CA VAL A 23 -2.27 8.64 -10.49
C VAL A 23 -2.45 9.96 -9.78
N ARG A 24 -1.83 11.04 -10.29
CA ARG A 24 -1.97 12.38 -9.75
C ARG A 24 -3.43 12.79 -9.65
N GLY A 25 -4.23 12.50 -10.67
CA GLY A 25 -5.68 12.75 -10.69
C GLY A 25 -6.50 11.96 -9.67
N LYS A 26 -5.95 10.88 -9.08
CA LYS A 26 -6.60 10.08 -8.02
C LYS A 26 -6.21 10.51 -6.62
N LEU A 27 -5.07 11.18 -6.45
CA LEU A 27 -4.56 11.58 -5.14
C LEU A 27 -5.19 12.90 -4.71
N ILE A 28 -5.96 12.83 -3.62
CA ILE A 28 -6.66 13.98 -3.05
C ILE A 28 -5.99 14.48 -1.76
N ARG A 29 -6.23 15.76 -1.43
CA ARG A 29 -5.82 16.38 -0.15
C ARG A 29 -4.32 16.17 0.12
N SER A 30 -3.96 15.65 1.30
CA SER A 30 -2.59 15.47 1.76
C SER A 30 -1.77 14.50 0.89
N ALA A 31 -2.42 13.54 0.21
CA ALA A 31 -1.74 12.64 -0.71
C ALA A 31 -1.39 13.33 -2.04
N GLY A 32 -2.26 14.21 -2.53
CA GLY A 32 -1.97 15.04 -3.70
C GLY A 32 -0.84 16.03 -3.45
N ILE A 33 -0.89 16.77 -2.35
CA ILE A 33 0.17 17.71 -1.95
C ILE A 33 1.51 16.99 -1.79
N TRP A 34 1.50 15.81 -1.15
CA TRP A 34 2.72 15.02 -1.02
C TRP A 34 3.25 14.57 -2.38
N PHE A 35 2.38 14.13 -3.30
CA PHE A 35 2.81 13.77 -4.65
C PHE A 35 3.46 14.96 -5.36
N ASP A 36 2.81 16.13 -5.38
CA ASP A 36 3.35 17.34 -6.04
C ASP A 36 4.75 17.69 -5.53
N ASN A 37 4.95 17.60 -4.22
CA ASN A 37 6.25 17.89 -3.60
C ASN A 37 7.34 16.85 -3.92
N ASN A 38 6.98 15.68 -4.41
CA ASN A 38 7.89 14.56 -4.69
C ASN A 38 7.93 14.13 -6.16
N GLU A 39 7.05 14.70 -7.00
CA GLU A 39 6.92 14.39 -8.43
C GLU A 39 8.26 14.45 -9.19
N PRO A 40 9.17 15.42 -8.95
CA PRO A 40 10.47 15.43 -9.62
C PRO A 40 11.31 14.16 -9.39
N ASN A 41 11.04 13.41 -8.32
CA ASN A 41 11.75 12.18 -7.94
C ASN A 41 11.16 10.92 -8.60
N PHE A 42 10.01 11.00 -9.28
CA PHE A 42 9.35 9.85 -9.88
C PHE A 42 9.66 9.80 -11.38
N LYS A 43 10.76 9.15 -11.77
CA LYS A 43 11.16 9.02 -13.19
C LYS A 43 10.43 7.90 -13.89
N LYS A 44 9.97 6.92 -13.14
CA LYS A 44 9.17 5.78 -13.60
C LYS A 44 8.13 5.39 -12.56
N TRP A 45 7.12 4.63 -12.97
CA TRP A 45 6.05 4.13 -12.09
C TRP A 45 6.59 3.48 -10.80
N SER A 46 7.64 2.66 -10.93
CA SER A 46 8.22 1.96 -9.78
C SER A 46 8.80 2.88 -8.71
N ASP A 47 9.30 4.07 -9.06
CA ASP A 47 9.81 5.04 -8.10
C ASP A 47 8.67 5.59 -7.22
N PHE A 48 7.56 5.98 -7.88
CA PHE A 48 6.35 6.40 -7.19
C PHE A 48 5.77 5.27 -6.34
N GLU A 49 5.61 4.07 -6.91
CA GLU A 49 4.99 2.94 -6.21
C GLU A 49 5.75 2.61 -4.92
N ALA A 50 7.08 2.57 -4.97
CA ALA A 50 7.92 2.33 -3.81
C ALA A 50 7.76 3.42 -2.74
N ALA A 51 7.81 4.70 -3.13
CA ALA A 51 7.67 5.83 -2.21
C ALA A 51 6.27 5.90 -1.57
N PHE A 52 5.23 5.67 -2.38
CA PHE A 52 3.84 5.65 -1.94
C PHE A 52 3.59 4.49 -0.97
N ARG A 53 4.12 3.29 -1.29
CA ARG A 53 4.07 2.15 -0.38
C ARG A 53 4.77 2.46 0.92
N ASN A 54 6.01 2.92 0.90
CA ASN A 54 6.75 3.21 2.14
C ASN A 54 6.02 4.24 3.03
N ARG A 55 5.40 5.26 2.42
CA ARG A 55 4.69 6.32 3.16
C ARG A 55 3.35 5.87 3.73
N TYR A 56 2.54 5.17 2.95
CA TYR A 56 1.14 4.88 3.31
C TYR A 56 0.90 3.43 3.73
N PHE A 57 1.79 2.52 3.37
CA PHE A 57 1.77 1.12 3.73
C PHE A 57 2.98 0.87 4.65
N SER A 58 2.74 1.01 5.95
CA SER A 58 3.80 0.88 6.95
C SER A 58 4.45 -0.50 6.89
N THR A 59 5.71 -0.56 6.45
CA THR A 59 6.58 -1.76 6.61
C THR A 59 6.84 -2.07 8.09
N THR A 60 6.80 -1.04 8.95
CA THR A 60 6.80 -1.18 10.42
C THR A 60 5.56 -1.91 10.93
N SER A 61 4.43 -1.81 10.23
CA SER A 61 3.23 -2.58 10.55
C SER A 61 3.47 -4.07 10.39
N THR A 62 4.25 -4.52 9.40
CA THR A 62 4.44 -5.96 9.18
C THR A 62 5.26 -6.59 10.32
N HIS A 63 6.36 -5.95 10.74
CA HIS A 63 7.14 -6.45 11.87
C HIS A 63 6.35 -6.41 13.19
N LYS A 64 5.68 -5.29 13.49
CA LYS A 64 4.84 -5.19 14.69
C LYS A 64 3.66 -6.17 14.68
N LYS A 65 3.01 -6.37 13.53
CA LYS A 65 1.94 -7.36 13.37
C LYS A 65 2.47 -8.77 13.57
N PHE A 66 3.65 -9.08 13.04
CA PHE A 66 4.29 -10.38 13.22
C PHE A 66 4.69 -10.65 14.68
N ASP A 67 5.25 -9.65 15.36
CA ASP A 67 5.58 -9.76 16.79
C ASP A 67 4.30 -9.89 17.63
N THR A 68 3.24 -9.15 17.28
CA THR A 68 1.92 -9.29 17.91
C THR A 68 1.35 -10.68 17.69
N LEU A 69 1.42 -11.21 16.45
CA LEU A 69 0.96 -12.55 16.09
C LEU A 69 1.69 -13.63 16.90
N LYS A 70 3.02 -13.51 17.07
CA LYS A 70 3.81 -14.44 17.91
C LYS A 70 3.38 -14.44 19.37
N GLN A 71 2.98 -13.29 19.89
CA GLN A 71 2.58 -13.13 21.29
C GLN A 71 1.11 -13.45 21.52
N ARG A 72 0.30 -13.44 20.45
CA ARG A 72 -1.15 -13.61 20.53
C ARG A 72 -1.50 -15.04 20.94
N LYS A 73 -2.15 -15.17 22.08
CA LYS A 73 -2.78 -16.40 22.58
C LYS A 73 -4.25 -16.11 22.81
N GLN A 74 -5.12 -17.09 22.56
CA GLN A 74 -6.54 -16.98 22.89
C GLN A 74 -6.69 -16.79 24.40
N LEU A 75 -7.51 -15.82 24.81
CA LEU A 75 -7.80 -15.60 26.23
C LEU A 75 -8.80 -16.66 26.75
N PRO A 76 -8.79 -16.98 28.07
CA PRO A 76 -9.67 -18.02 28.62
C PRO A 76 -11.17 -17.80 28.34
N ASP A 77 -11.61 -16.54 28.31
CA ASP A 77 -13.00 -16.14 28.11
C ASP A 77 -13.28 -15.60 26.69
N GLU A 78 -12.31 -15.74 25.77
CA GLU A 78 -12.44 -15.24 24.41
C GLU A 78 -13.09 -16.28 23.49
N PRO A 79 -14.18 -15.94 22.77
CA PRO A 79 -14.75 -16.81 21.75
C PRO A 79 -13.74 -17.12 20.64
N ILE A 80 -13.69 -18.39 20.20
CA ILE A 80 -12.72 -18.83 19.20
C ILE A 80 -12.83 -18.08 17.86
N THR A 81 -14.04 -17.68 17.47
CA THR A 81 -14.25 -16.89 16.25
C THR A 81 -13.59 -15.52 16.33
N SER A 82 -13.71 -14.85 17.48
CA SER A 82 -13.06 -13.55 17.73
C SER A 82 -11.53 -13.67 17.68
N TYR A 83 -10.99 -14.73 18.28
CA TYR A 83 -9.56 -15.01 18.23
C TYR A 83 -9.07 -15.21 16.79
N PHE A 84 -9.79 -16.00 15.98
CA PHE A 84 -9.41 -16.25 14.59
C PHE A 84 -9.52 -15.00 13.72
N ASP A 85 -10.55 -14.18 13.89
CA ASP A 85 -10.70 -12.93 13.15
C ASP A 85 -9.52 -11.98 13.44
N ASP A 86 -9.09 -11.88 14.70
CA ASP A 86 -7.90 -11.13 15.10
C ASP A 86 -6.61 -11.67 14.44
N ILE A 87 -6.41 -12.98 14.45
CA ILE A 87 -5.26 -13.62 13.80
C ILE A 87 -5.22 -13.34 12.29
N ILE A 88 -6.38 -13.38 11.62
CA ILE A 88 -6.49 -13.08 10.18
C ILE A 88 -6.12 -11.62 9.90
N ASN A 89 -6.53 -10.68 10.75
CA ASN A 89 -6.22 -9.25 10.58
C ASN A 89 -4.74 -8.91 10.85
N LEU A 90 -4.03 -9.77 11.57
CA LEU A 90 -2.59 -9.67 11.85
C LEU A 90 -1.71 -10.29 10.75
N CYS A 91 -2.27 -11.13 9.87
CA CYS A 91 -1.61 -11.65 8.67
C CYS A 91 -1.71 -10.65 7.49
#